data_AF-A0A7X7SVH8-F1
#
_entry.id   AF-A0A7X7SVH8-F1
#
_cell.length_a   1.000
_cell.length_b   1.000
_cell.length_c   1.000
_cell.angle_alpha   90.00
_cell.angle_beta   90.00
_cell.angle_gamma   90.00
#
_symmetry.space_group_name_H-M   'P 1'
#
loop_
_entity.id
_entity.type
_entity.pdbx_description
1 polymer ?
#
loop_
_entity_poly.entity_id
_entity_poly.type
_entity_poly.pdbx_seq_one_letter_code
_entity_poly.pdbx_strand_id
1 'polypeptide(L)'
;MRMKNGVRNIIVVVLFFLTFWFGIRPIITGDEFENRIKKMKGAAGRDEYALVVFGTEPEGIAAALAGARMGLKTLLVTEDIDPGSYIKSGLITYTTPDYATINGEKIKLNTGIYTELFGDTGGNFSVEDYIHTVIQKLERESNLDIFYNAGILSAQTDGNTVESASVYYNGGKRQIKASFFIDATEDGKFLEVCNVPYYTGSGDIGVPNAYMPVHYNFIISNVKWEDIESIRKQIQNVNDFRQVLEQYERVSKKTKIPNLSFVRQPDDNMLISGIKMRQVNVDDPSAMEADLKDALAEAKTLTAFLQYTFVPFENSSFVAGASSFYIPEYRHFSGRYRLTVEDVLENRNFRTKIVLASAPIDGEKFVSPEFSEEYSYIIGSPKVYSIPLECFIAQNYDNLMMVGKKASFSSLASTSAGRMPVSITSGNALGITAAYCYLNSLTPVELAGSSDEILQEYQKLLKRAGITLVDFDEPNPNKDHWAWPSVKVLVEYGLIAGGIENDYLFDFEASQENLAILVINMIVKVLPDMYSLDLDARVRAYAVDEKLTGEKACEIILKTLDIPYEQGNAFAKVEKEGIISKDILERITPDKAVTLDCVYALTVDLINRLK
;
A
#
# COMPACT_ATOMS: atom_id res chain seq x y z
N MET A 1 -50.09 52.45 -7.93
CA MET A 1 -48.85 51.80 -8.45
C MET A 1 -47.90 51.30 -7.34
N ARG A 2 -47.85 51.90 -6.14
CA ARG A 2 -46.98 51.45 -5.02
C ARG A 2 -47.35 50.11 -4.35
N MET A 3 -48.64 49.76 -4.25
CA MET A 3 -49.08 48.49 -3.61
C MET A 3 -48.72 47.22 -4.41
N LYS A 4 -48.69 47.28 -5.75
CA LYS A 4 -48.33 46.12 -6.60
C LYS A 4 -46.86 45.71 -6.47
N ASN A 5 -45.97 46.67 -6.23
CA ASN A 5 -44.54 46.39 -6.08
C ASN A 5 -44.21 45.77 -4.71
N GLY A 6 -44.94 46.13 -3.65
CA GLY A 6 -44.78 45.53 -2.32
C GLY A 6 -45.15 44.05 -2.29
N VAL A 7 -46.30 43.70 -2.87
CA VAL A 7 -46.76 42.30 -2.96
C VAL A 7 -45.82 41.46 -3.83
N ARG A 8 -45.33 41.99 -4.96
CA ARG A 8 -44.35 41.29 -5.81
C ARG A 8 -43.05 41.01 -5.08
N ASN A 9 -42.53 41.98 -4.32
CA ASN A 9 -41.29 41.80 -3.58
C ASN A 9 -41.44 40.77 -2.44
N ILE A 10 -42.60 40.75 -1.77
CA ILE A 10 -42.91 39.72 -0.76
C ILE A 10 -42.95 38.33 -1.41
N ILE A 11 -43.60 38.19 -2.57
CA ILE A 11 -43.65 36.90 -3.30
C ILE A 11 -42.25 36.44 -3.71
N VAL A 12 -41.39 37.35 -4.19
CA VAL A 12 -40.00 37.01 -4.56
C VAL A 12 -39.19 36.57 -3.34
N VAL A 13 -39.34 37.24 -2.19
CA VAL A 13 -38.64 36.85 -0.95
C VAL A 13 -39.14 35.51 -0.42
N VAL A 14 -40.46 35.26 -0.47
CA VAL A 14 -41.05 33.98 -0.05
C VAL A 14 -40.63 32.87 -1.00
N LEU A 15 -40.64 33.09 -2.32
CA LEU A 15 -40.15 32.12 -3.29
C LEU A 15 -38.67 31.84 -3.09
N PHE A 16 -37.83 32.87 -2.91
CA PHE A 16 -36.42 32.70 -2.60
C PHE A 16 -36.22 31.91 -1.32
N PHE A 17 -36.94 32.24 -0.24
CA PHE A 17 -36.91 31.51 1.02
C PHE A 17 -37.33 30.04 0.83
N LEU A 18 -38.40 29.76 0.10
CA LEU A 18 -38.85 28.39 -0.14
C LEU A 18 -37.87 27.61 -1.02
N THR A 19 -37.39 28.20 -2.13
CA THR A 19 -36.37 27.58 -2.98
C THR A 19 -35.06 27.38 -2.24
N PHE A 20 -34.68 28.30 -1.37
CA PHE A 20 -33.45 28.20 -0.59
C PHE A 20 -33.61 27.15 0.52
N TRP A 21 -34.69 27.18 1.30
CA TRP A 21 -34.86 26.34 2.48
C TRP A 21 -35.28 24.90 2.15
N PHE A 22 -36.04 24.69 1.07
CA PHE A 22 -36.55 23.37 0.66
C PHE A 22 -35.94 22.84 -0.64
N GLY A 23 -35.24 23.66 -1.42
CA GLY A 23 -34.54 23.22 -2.64
C GLY A 23 -33.03 23.21 -2.45
N ILE A 24 -32.43 24.38 -2.28
CA ILE A 24 -30.96 24.57 -2.32
C ILE A 24 -30.30 24.08 -1.01
N ARG A 25 -30.85 24.42 0.15
CA ARG A 25 -30.29 24.09 1.46
C ARG A 25 -30.16 22.57 1.66
N PRO A 26 -31.19 21.73 1.43
CA PRO A 26 -31.06 20.27 1.59
C PRO A 26 -29.98 19.63 0.70
N ILE A 27 -29.77 20.18 -0.51
CA ILE A 27 -28.73 19.75 -1.45
C ILE A 27 -27.33 20.16 -0.92
N ILE A 28 -27.21 21.37 -0.37
CA ILE A 28 -25.95 21.89 0.21
C ILE A 28 -25.62 21.21 1.55
N THR A 29 -26.60 20.92 2.39
CA THR A 29 -26.41 20.34 3.73
C THR A 29 -26.31 18.82 3.70
N GLY A 30 -26.83 18.15 2.67
CA GLY A 30 -26.89 16.68 2.60
C GLY A 30 -28.18 16.09 3.21
N ASP A 31 -29.11 16.93 3.68
CA ASP A 31 -30.37 16.49 4.29
C ASP A 31 -31.21 15.61 3.34
N GLU A 32 -31.08 15.79 2.02
CA GLU A 32 -31.80 14.96 1.04
C GLU A 32 -31.27 13.52 0.98
N PHE A 33 -29.96 13.32 1.08
CA PHE A 33 -29.33 12.01 1.15
C PHE A 33 -29.69 11.29 2.45
N GLU A 34 -29.61 11.99 3.59
CA GLU A 34 -30.06 11.45 4.89
C GLU A 34 -31.55 11.08 4.90
N ASN A 35 -32.40 11.89 4.25
CA ASN A 35 -33.82 11.60 4.12
C ASN A 35 -34.11 10.42 3.18
N ARG A 36 -33.29 10.20 2.13
CA ARG A 36 -33.35 9.00 1.29
C ARG A 36 -32.93 7.76 2.07
N ILE A 37 -31.87 7.84 2.89
CA ILE A 37 -31.46 6.77 3.82
C ILE A 37 -32.61 6.40 4.77
N LYS A 38 -33.23 7.39 5.43
CA LYS A 38 -34.36 7.16 6.36
C LYS A 38 -35.58 6.52 5.70
N LYS A 39 -35.73 6.64 4.38
CA LYS A 39 -36.83 6.08 3.58
C LYS A 39 -36.46 4.77 2.88
N MET A 40 -35.22 4.31 2.98
CA MET A 40 -34.79 3.03 2.39
C MET A 40 -35.61 1.88 2.98
N LYS A 41 -36.13 1.01 2.10
CA LYS A 41 -36.52 -0.33 2.51
C LYS A 41 -35.22 -1.14 2.66
N GLY A 42 -34.84 -1.41 3.91
CA GLY A 42 -33.68 -2.26 4.20
C GLY A 42 -33.92 -3.71 3.75
N ALA A 43 -32.84 -4.51 3.70
CA ALA A 43 -32.93 -5.95 3.51
C ALA A 43 -33.86 -6.56 4.56
N ALA A 44 -34.90 -7.28 4.10
CA ALA A 44 -36.03 -7.67 4.95
C ALA A 44 -35.84 -9.05 5.61
N GLY A 45 -35.00 -9.92 5.03
CA GLY A 45 -34.67 -11.21 5.60
C GLY A 45 -33.71 -11.15 6.80
N ARG A 46 -33.77 -12.19 7.65
CA ARG A 46 -32.86 -12.33 8.80
C ARG A 46 -31.39 -12.38 8.37
N ASP A 47 -31.10 -13.19 7.35
CA ASP A 47 -29.75 -13.39 6.78
C ASP A 47 -29.57 -12.66 5.43
N GLU A 48 -30.28 -11.54 5.26
CA GLU A 48 -30.14 -10.64 4.11
C GLU A 48 -29.59 -9.30 4.60
N TYR A 49 -28.57 -8.79 3.91
CA TYR A 49 -27.88 -7.55 4.23
C TYR A 49 -27.74 -6.66 3.00
N ALA A 50 -27.51 -5.37 3.20
CA ALA A 50 -27.10 -4.49 2.11
C ALA A 50 -25.59 -4.61 1.87
N LEU A 51 -24.81 -4.75 2.94
CA LEU A 51 -23.37 -4.88 2.91
C LEU A 51 -22.91 -6.02 3.84
N VAL A 52 -22.00 -6.86 3.35
CA VAL A 52 -21.25 -7.81 4.18
C VAL A 52 -19.77 -7.47 4.07
N VAL A 53 -19.09 -7.36 5.21
CA VAL A 53 -17.65 -7.14 5.31
C VAL A 53 -17.02 -8.36 5.99
N PHE A 54 -16.00 -8.94 5.36
CA PHE A 54 -15.23 -10.04 5.94
C PHE A 54 -13.91 -9.53 6.49
N GLY A 55 -13.59 -9.84 7.74
CA GLY A 55 -12.34 -9.45 8.38
C GLY A 55 -12.49 -8.26 9.33
N THR A 56 -11.92 -8.41 10.53
CA THR A 56 -11.84 -7.38 11.58
C THR A 56 -10.51 -6.63 11.59
N GLU A 57 -9.81 -6.65 10.46
CA GLU A 57 -8.72 -5.72 10.18
C GLU A 57 -9.24 -4.28 10.35
N PRO A 58 -8.39 -3.33 10.78
CA PRO A 58 -8.76 -1.93 10.93
C PRO A 58 -9.51 -1.34 9.73
N GLU A 59 -9.14 -1.73 8.51
CA GLU A 59 -9.84 -1.37 7.27
C GLU A 59 -11.23 -2.01 7.12
N GLY A 60 -11.41 -3.26 7.56
CA GLY A 60 -12.71 -3.92 7.59
C GLY A 60 -13.65 -3.30 8.62
N ILE A 61 -13.14 -2.97 9.80
CA ILE A 61 -13.86 -2.21 10.83
C ILE A 61 -14.30 -0.85 10.26
N ALA A 62 -13.41 -0.15 9.57
CA ALA A 62 -13.74 1.14 8.96
C ALA A 62 -14.83 1.02 7.88
N ALA A 63 -14.77 -0.01 7.04
CA ALA A 63 -15.80 -0.27 6.03
C ALA A 63 -17.16 -0.60 6.66
N ALA A 64 -17.19 -1.47 7.67
CA ALA A 64 -18.42 -1.87 8.34
C ALA A 64 -19.09 -0.70 9.08
N LEU A 65 -18.30 0.06 9.85
CA LEU A 65 -18.78 1.26 10.53
C LEU A 65 -19.31 2.30 9.54
N ALA A 66 -18.57 2.58 8.46
CA ALA A 66 -19.00 3.54 7.45
C ALA A 66 -20.31 3.13 6.76
N GLY A 67 -20.45 1.86 6.37
CA GLY A 67 -21.70 1.35 5.79
C GLY A 67 -22.89 1.44 6.75
N ALA A 68 -22.70 1.00 8.00
CA ALA A 68 -23.75 1.02 9.02
C ALA A 68 -24.21 2.44 9.37
N ARG A 69 -23.27 3.40 9.49
CA ARG A 69 -23.56 4.81 9.75
C ARG A 69 -24.26 5.52 8.59
N MET A 70 -24.02 5.06 7.36
CA MET A 70 -24.79 5.48 6.18
C MET A 70 -26.16 4.77 6.09
N GLY A 71 -26.55 4.02 7.12
CA GLY A 71 -27.86 3.40 7.24
C GLY A 71 -28.01 2.05 6.54
N LEU A 72 -26.92 1.45 6.05
CA LEU A 72 -26.98 0.09 5.51
C LEU A 72 -27.11 -0.92 6.64
N LYS A 73 -28.05 -1.88 6.50
CA LYS A 73 -28.00 -3.11 7.29
C LYS A 73 -26.74 -3.87 6.90
N THR A 74 -25.76 -3.86 7.79
CA THR A 74 -24.39 -4.31 7.54
C THR A 74 -24.06 -5.51 8.42
N LEU A 75 -23.37 -6.50 7.85
CA LEU A 75 -22.80 -7.62 8.62
C LEU A 75 -21.29 -7.55 8.57
N LEU A 76 -20.64 -7.62 9.74
CA LEU A 76 -19.21 -7.85 9.88
C LEU A 76 -18.97 -9.31 10.29
N VAL A 77 -18.17 -10.04 9.52
CA VAL A 77 -17.86 -11.46 9.76
C VAL A 77 -16.38 -11.63 9.99
N THR A 78 -15.98 -12.31 11.06
CA THR A 78 -14.57 -12.63 11.33
C THR A 78 -14.40 -13.99 11.97
N GLU A 79 -13.26 -14.62 11.71
CA GLU A 79 -12.82 -15.84 12.37
C GLU A 79 -12.27 -15.54 13.78
N ASP A 80 -11.90 -14.29 14.04
CA ASP A 80 -11.40 -13.85 15.33
C ASP A 80 -12.48 -13.87 16.42
N ILE A 81 -12.04 -14.01 17.67
CA ILE A 81 -12.90 -13.91 18.85
C ILE A 81 -13.18 -12.45 19.26
N ASP A 82 -12.34 -11.52 18.81
CA ASP A 82 -12.40 -10.09 19.10
C ASP A 82 -11.88 -9.29 17.89
N PRO A 83 -12.07 -7.96 17.83
CA PRO A 83 -11.70 -7.18 16.64
C PRO A 83 -10.23 -6.75 16.63
N GLY A 84 -9.35 -7.45 17.34
CA GLY A 84 -7.94 -7.12 17.47
C GLY A 84 -7.11 -7.41 16.22
N SER A 85 -7.47 -8.44 15.44
CA SER A 85 -6.84 -8.84 14.16
C SER A 85 -5.30 -8.71 14.16
N TYR A 86 -4.69 -8.21 13.06
CA TYR A 86 -3.24 -8.06 12.95
C TYR A 86 -2.63 -7.07 13.95
N ILE A 87 -3.44 -6.16 14.54
CA ILE A 87 -2.96 -5.26 15.60
C ILE A 87 -2.63 -6.06 16.85
N LYS A 88 -3.49 -7.01 17.21
CA LYS A 88 -3.27 -7.90 18.35
C LYS A 88 -2.24 -8.98 18.05
N SER A 89 -2.40 -9.70 16.94
CA SER A 89 -1.53 -10.85 16.63
C SER A 89 -0.10 -10.44 16.31
N GLY A 90 0.08 -9.33 15.58
CA GLY A 90 1.38 -8.73 15.25
C GLY A 90 1.90 -7.73 16.28
N LEU A 91 1.14 -7.47 17.35
CA LEU A 91 1.44 -6.46 18.38
C LEU A 91 1.80 -5.09 17.76
N ILE A 92 0.96 -4.59 16.86
CA ILE A 92 1.18 -3.29 16.20
C ILE A 92 0.61 -2.19 17.08
N THR A 93 1.46 -1.28 17.55
CA THR A 93 1.09 -0.24 18.52
C THR A 93 1.46 1.16 18.08
N TYR A 94 1.70 1.34 16.78
CA TYR A 94 2.01 2.63 16.18
C TYR A 94 1.41 2.75 14.79
N THR A 95 0.89 3.94 14.49
CA THR A 95 0.50 4.34 13.14
C THR A 95 0.70 5.84 12.97
N THR A 96 0.91 6.29 11.73
CA THR A 96 1.03 7.70 11.37
C THR A 96 0.33 7.95 10.05
N PRO A 97 -0.55 8.96 9.95
CA PRO A 97 -1.19 9.28 8.68
C PRO A 97 -0.17 9.85 7.69
N ASP A 98 -0.46 9.68 6.42
CA ASP A 98 0.27 10.33 5.36
C ASP A 98 -0.04 11.84 5.35
N TYR A 99 0.98 12.62 5.00
CA TYR A 99 0.88 14.07 4.82
C TYR A 99 1.44 14.46 3.47
N ALA A 100 0.86 15.47 2.84
CA ALA A 100 1.39 16.10 1.64
C ALA A 100 1.33 17.61 1.76
N THR A 101 2.27 18.30 1.11
CA THR A 101 2.19 19.75 0.93
C THR A 101 1.55 20.02 -0.42
N ILE A 102 0.34 20.58 -0.43
CA ILE A 102 -0.43 20.87 -1.64
C ILE A 102 -0.75 22.37 -1.62
N ASN A 103 -0.38 23.09 -2.68
CA ASN A 103 -0.53 24.55 -2.76
C ASN A 103 0.08 25.32 -1.56
N GLY A 104 1.18 24.81 -1.00
CA GLY A 104 1.87 25.40 0.16
C GLY A 104 1.27 25.06 1.53
N GLU A 105 0.18 24.29 1.58
CA GLU A 105 -0.45 23.86 2.83
C GLU A 105 -0.12 22.40 3.12
N LYS A 106 0.24 22.10 4.38
CA LYS A 106 0.42 20.72 4.85
C LYS A 106 -0.95 20.09 5.14
N ILE A 107 -1.33 19.12 4.33
CA ILE A 107 -2.62 18.43 4.39
C ILE A 107 -2.43 17.01 4.91
N LYS A 108 -3.26 16.63 5.88
CA LYS A 108 -3.38 15.24 6.34
C LYS A 108 -4.28 14.46 5.38
N LEU A 109 -3.75 13.39 4.82
CA LEU A 109 -4.43 12.62 3.77
C LEU A 109 -5.36 11.54 4.33
N ASN A 110 -5.00 10.94 5.46
CA ASN A 110 -5.80 9.87 6.08
C ASN A 110 -6.66 10.41 7.23
N THR A 111 -7.97 10.39 7.03
CA THR A 111 -8.99 11.03 7.88
C THR A 111 -10.22 10.13 8.03
N GLY A 112 -11.33 10.65 8.56
CA GLY A 112 -12.54 9.87 8.85
C GLY A 112 -12.32 8.90 10.01
N ILE A 113 -12.73 7.65 9.82
CA ILE A 113 -12.61 6.59 10.84
C ILE A 113 -11.16 6.35 11.27
N TYR A 114 -10.17 6.60 10.41
CA TYR A 114 -8.76 6.58 10.84
C TYR A 114 -8.51 7.52 12.03
N THR A 115 -8.97 8.78 11.92
CA THR A 115 -8.82 9.78 12.98
C THR A 115 -9.64 9.42 14.21
N GLU A 116 -10.79 8.76 14.04
CA GLU A 116 -11.58 8.26 15.17
C GLU A 116 -10.91 7.14 15.97
N LEU A 117 -10.09 6.31 15.31
CA LEU A 117 -9.41 5.18 15.95
C LEU A 117 -8.07 5.58 16.57
N PHE A 118 -7.33 6.49 15.93
CA PHE A 118 -5.94 6.80 16.31
C PHE A 118 -5.68 8.28 16.61
N GLY A 119 -6.71 9.13 16.55
CA GLY A 119 -6.57 10.56 16.72
C GLY A 119 -5.96 11.26 15.51
N ASP A 120 -5.72 12.57 15.65
CA ASP A 120 -5.37 13.40 14.50
C ASP A 120 -3.98 13.12 13.93
N THR A 121 -3.02 12.80 14.77
CA THR A 121 -1.62 12.56 14.39
C THR A 121 -1.30 11.09 14.23
N GLY A 122 -2.25 10.20 14.50
CA GLY A 122 -1.93 8.83 14.88
C GLY A 122 -1.12 8.82 16.18
N GLY A 123 -0.22 7.84 16.29
CA GLY A 123 0.76 7.75 17.35
C GLY A 123 0.83 6.37 17.98
N ASN A 124 1.41 6.34 19.17
CA ASN A 124 1.52 5.16 19.99
C ASN A 124 0.19 4.86 20.69
N PHE A 125 -0.21 3.59 20.75
CA PHE A 125 -1.41 3.13 21.45
C PHE A 125 -1.17 1.77 22.10
N SER A 126 -1.98 1.38 23.08
CA SER A 126 -1.97 0.01 23.58
C SER A 126 -2.92 -0.87 22.77
N VAL A 127 -2.59 -2.16 22.65
CA VAL A 127 -3.45 -3.14 21.95
C VAL A 127 -4.83 -3.21 22.63
N GLU A 128 -4.86 -3.15 23.96
CA GLU A 128 -6.09 -3.18 24.75
C GLU A 128 -6.97 -1.95 24.48
N ASP A 129 -6.39 -0.75 24.49
CA ASP A 129 -7.12 0.50 24.22
C ASP A 129 -7.72 0.49 22.81
N TYR A 130 -6.98 -0.04 21.82
CA TYR A 130 -7.49 -0.21 20.47
C TYR A 130 -8.71 -1.13 20.45
N ILE A 131 -8.60 -2.35 21.02
CA ILE A 131 -9.70 -3.32 21.05
C ILE A 131 -10.92 -2.75 21.77
N HIS A 132 -10.74 -2.13 22.94
CA HIS A 132 -11.84 -1.50 23.68
C HIS A 132 -12.49 -0.36 22.90
N THR A 133 -11.70 0.49 22.25
CA THR A 133 -12.21 1.59 21.42
C THR A 133 -13.05 1.06 20.25
N VAL A 134 -12.56 0.02 19.58
CA VAL A 134 -13.26 -0.60 18.45
C VAL A 134 -14.57 -1.25 18.91
N ILE A 135 -14.56 -2.06 19.98
CA ILE A 135 -15.77 -2.68 20.53
C ILE A 135 -16.82 -1.61 20.84
N GLN A 136 -16.45 -0.54 21.55
CA GLN A 136 -17.38 0.54 21.89
C GLN A 136 -17.96 1.23 20.65
N LYS A 137 -17.19 1.36 19.57
CA LYS A 137 -17.68 1.96 18.31
C LYS A 137 -18.65 1.00 17.63
N LEU A 138 -18.27 -0.26 17.48
CA LEU A 138 -19.08 -1.30 16.84
C LEU A 138 -20.44 -1.48 17.55
N GLU A 139 -20.45 -1.56 18.88
CA GLU A 139 -21.67 -1.75 19.69
C GLU A 139 -22.66 -0.57 19.62
N ARG A 140 -22.20 0.62 19.25
CA ARG A 140 -23.07 1.81 19.10
C ARG A 140 -23.85 1.81 17.79
N GLU A 141 -23.45 1.01 16.81
CA GLU A 141 -24.05 1.02 15.49
C GLU A 141 -25.23 0.05 15.39
N SER A 142 -26.46 0.55 15.54
CA SER A 142 -27.68 -0.27 15.51
C SER A 142 -27.97 -0.98 14.18
N ASN A 143 -27.32 -0.58 13.09
CA ASN A 143 -27.45 -1.21 11.77
C ASN A 143 -26.34 -2.23 11.49
N LEU A 144 -25.49 -2.54 12.47
CA LEU A 144 -24.35 -3.44 12.33
C LEU A 144 -24.55 -4.71 13.14
N ASP A 145 -24.65 -5.84 12.44
CA ASP A 145 -24.55 -7.17 13.04
C ASP A 145 -23.09 -7.65 12.96
N ILE A 146 -22.66 -8.44 13.94
CA ILE A 146 -21.28 -8.95 14.02
C ILE A 146 -21.26 -10.43 14.33
N PHE A 147 -20.60 -11.20 13.47
CA PHE A 147 -20.35 -12.63 13.67
C PHE A 147 -18.86 -12.86 13.97
N TYR A 148 -18.53 -12.92 15.25
CA TYR A 148 -17.24 -13.45 15.74
C TYR A 148 -17.20 -14.97 15.66
N ASN A 149 -16.00 -15.55 15.61
CA ASN A 149 -15.77 -17.00 15.49
C ASN A 149 -16.54 -17.61 14.30
N ALA A 150 -16.59 -16.90 13.18
CA ALA A 150 -17.35 -17.27 12.00
C ALA A 150 -16.44 -17.59 10.81
N GLY A 151 -16.43 -18.86 10.39
CA GLY A 151 -15.59 -19.34 9.30
C GLY A 151 -16.18 -19.06 7.92
N ILE A 152 -15.35 -18.58 6.98
CA ILE A 152 -15.75 -18.40 5.56
C ILE A 152 -15.66 -19.76 4.84
N LEU A 153 -16.73 -20.21 4.18
CA LEU A 153 -16.79 -21.56 3.58
C LEU A 153 -16.85 -21.56 2.05
N SER A 154 -17.80 -20.83 1.46
CA SER A 154 -18.04 -20.84 -0.01
C SER A 154 -18.83 -19.59 -0.42
N ALA A 155 -18.83 -19.26 -1.70
CA ALA A 155 -19.69 -18.24 -2.30
C ALA A 155 -20.60 -18.86 -3.36
N GLN A 156 -21.78 -18.28 -3.56
CA GLN A 156 -22.65 -18.54 -4.71
C GLN A 156 -22.63 -17.31 -5.59
N THR A 157 -22.42 -17.53 -6.89
CA THR A 157 -22.26 -16.48 -7.88
C THR A 157 -23.18 -16.73 -9.07
N ASP A 158 -23.65 -15.65 -9.68
CA ASP A 158 -24.37 -15.65 -10.96
C ASP A 158 -23.67 -14.65 -11.89
N GLY A 159 -22.98 -15.16 -12.91
CA GLY A 159 -22.15 -14.34 -13.80
C GLY A 159 -21.10 -13.53 -13.03
N ASN A 160 -21.21 -12.20 -13.14
CA ASN A 160 -20.34 -11.22 -12.48
C ASN A 160 -20.88 -10.72 -11.13
N THR A 161 -21.87 -11.41 -10.55
CA THR A 161 -22.47 -11.03 -9.28
C THR A 161 -22.26 -12.11 -8.24
N VAL A 162 -21.79 -11.72 -7.06
CA VAL A 162 -21.83 -12.57 -5.87
C VAL A 162 -23.22 -12.46 -5.27
N GLU A 163 -23.96 -13.57 -5.22
CA GLU A 163 -25.32 -13.59 -4.67
C GLU A 163 -25.32 -13.79 -3.14
N SER A 164 -24.44 -14.68 -2.66
CA SER A 164 -24.38 -15.00 -1.25
C SER A 164 -23.06 -15.64 -0.81
N ALA A 165 -22.75 -15.47 0.46
CA ALA A 165 -21.65 -16.12 1.14
C ALA A 165 -22.18 -17.17 2.12
N SER A 166 -21.54 -18.33 2.14
CA SER A 166 -21.76 -19.34 3.15
C SER A 166 -20.73 -19.19 4.26
N VAL A 167 -21.20 -19.07 5.50
CA VAL A 167 -20.35 -18.99 6.71
C VAL A 167 -20.71 -20.10 7.70
N TYR A 168 -19.74 -20.54 8.50
CA TYR A 168 -19.98 -21.37 9.68
C TYR A 168 -20.10 -20.47 10.90
N TYR A 169 -21.25 -20.45 11.56
CA TYR A 169 -21.48 -19.57 12.71
C TYR A 169 -22.43 -20.24 13.72
N ASN A 170 -22.06 -20.20 15.00
CA ASN A 170 -22.80 -20.82 16.11
C ASN A 170 -23.17 -22.31 15.87
N GLY A 171 -22.19 -23.10 15.41
CA GLY A 171 -22.36 -24.55 15.27
C GLY A 171 -23.03 -25.01 13.97
N GLY A 172 -23.31 -24.10 13.02
CA GLY A 172 -24.00 -24.45 11.78
C GLY A 172 -23.62 -23.58 10.60
N LYS A 173 -23.94 -24.08 9.40
CA LYS A 173 -23.79 -23.35 8.12
C LYS A 173 -24.92 -22.33 7.96
N ARG A 174 -24.59 -21.10 7.59
CA ARG A 174 -25.55 -20.03 7.25
C ARG A 174 -25.25 -19.47 5.87
N GLN A 175 -26.29 -19.28 5.08
CA GLN A 175 -26.21 -18.63 3.78
C GLN A 175 -26.62 -17.16 3.93
N ILE A 176 -25.67 -16.25 3.70
CA ILE A 176 -25.84 -14.81 3.86
C ILE A 176 -25.96 -14.17 2.47
N LYS A 177 -27.09 -13.55 2.18
CA LYS A 177 -27.30 -12.80 0.93
C LYS A 177 -26.95 -11.33 1.15
N ALA A 178 -26.33 -10.69 0.16
CA ALA A 178 -26.07 -9.26 0.22
C ALA A 178 -26.04 -8.60 -1.15
N SER A 179 -26.29 -7.29 -1.18
CA SER A 179 -26.10 -6.48 -2.39
C SER A 179 -24.63 -6.25 -2.68
N PHE A 180 -23.81 -5.99 -1.65
CA PHE A 180 -22.38 -5.73 -1.77
C PHE A 180 -21.59 -6.55 -0.76
N PHE A 181 -20.39 -6.95 -1.18
CA PHE A 181 -19.42 -7.67 -0.34
C PHE A 181 -18.11 -6.89 -0.34
N ILE A 182 -17.47 -6.79 0.82
CA ILE A 182 -16.10 -6.28 0.97
C ILE A 182 -15.27 -7.38 1.62
N ASP A 183 -14.26 -7.87 0.92
CA ASP A 183 -13.21 -8.66 1.57
C ASP A 183 -12.19 -7.70 2.20
N ALA A 184 -12.08 -7.78 3.52
CA ALA A 184 -11.09 -7.09 4.34
C ALA A 184 -10.16 -8.07 5.10
N THR A 185 -10.26 -9.40 4.92
CA THR A 185 -9.36 -10.38 5.60
C THR A 185 -7.91 -10.21 5.19
N GLU A 186 -6.95 -10.43 6.09
CA GLU A 186 -5.53 -10.20 5.81
C GLU A 186 -5.00 -10.92 4.54
N ASP A 187 -5.52 -12.11 4.24
CA ASP A 187 -5.10 -13.02 3.17
C ASP A 187 -6.02 -13.04 1.94
N GLY A 188 -7.14 -12.31 1.94
CA GLY A 188 -8.12 -12.31 0.86
C GLY A 188 -8.91 -13.61 0.74
N LYS A 189 -9.28 -14.22 1.87
CA LYS A 189 -9.95 -15.53 1.94
C LYS A 189 -11.29 -15.56 1.20
N PHE A 190 -12.07 -14.49 1.23
CA PHE A 190 -13.34 -14.45 0.50
C PHE A 190 -13.12 -14.26 -1.01
N LEU A 191 -12.11 -13.47 -1.41
CA LEU A 191 -11.67 -13.34 -2.80
C LEU A 191 -11.21 -14.69 -3.36
N GLU A 192 -10.44 -15.46 -2.59
CA GLU A 192 -9.98 -16.80 -2.96
C GLU A 192 -11.15 -17.76 -3.17
N VAL A 193 -12.12 -17.77 -2.25
CA VAL A 193 -13.37 -18.55 -2.38
C VAL A 193 -14.19 -18.12 -3.61
N CYS A 194 -14.09 -16.86 -4.02
CA CYS A 194 -14.71 -16.34 -5.24
C CYS A 194 -13.85 -16.53 -6.51
N ASN A 195 -12.71 -17.21 -6.42
CA ASN A 195 -11.75 -17.42 -7.52
C ASN A 195 -11.28 -16.11 -8.18
N VAL A 196 -11.03 -15.07 -7.38
CA VAL A 196 -10.41 -13.83 -7.89
C VAL A 196 -8.91 -14.09 -8.11
N PRO A 197 -8.36 -13.83 -9.32
CA PRO A 197 -6.95 -14.11 -9.60
C PRO A 197 -6.02 -13.21 -8.77
N TYR A 198 -4.90 -13.76 -8.33
CA TYR A 198 -3.82 -13.03 -7.68
C TYR A 198 -2.47 -13.65 -8.01
N TYR A 199 -1.41 -12.89 -7.76
CA TYR A 199 -0.03 -13.42 -7.69
C TYR A 199 0.55 -13.16 -6.31
N THR A 200 1.62 -13.87 -5.98
CA THR A 200 2.32 -13.75 -4.70
C THR A 200 3.67 -13.05 -4.83
N GLY A 201 4.07 -12.41 -3.73
CA GLY A 201 5.31 -11.67 -3.60
C GLY A 201 5.50 -10.69 -4.75
N SER A 202 6.64 -10.78 -5.42
CA SER A 202 6.99 -9.89 -6.53
C SER A 202 6.91 -10.58 -7.88
N GLY A 203 5.90 -11.44 -8.04
CA GLY A 203 5.68 -12.24 -9.25
C GLY A 203 5.39 -11.41 -10.51
N ASP A 204 4.81 -10.21 -10.34
CA ASP A 204 4.55 -9.26 -11.43
C ASP A 204 5.80 -8.69 -12.09
N ILE A 205 6.96 -8.80 -11.44
CA ILE A 205 8.24 -8.31 -11.91
C ILE A 205 9.29 -9.42 -12.06
N GLY A 206 8.83 -10.68 -12.20
CA GLY A 206 9.68 -11.83 -12.48
C GLY A 206 10.44 -12.42 -11.28
N VAL A 207 10.12 -12.01 -10.05
CA VAL A 207 10.78 -12.51 -8.83
C VAL A 207 9.74 -12.90 -7.75
N PRO A 208 8.95 -13.98 -7.98
CA PRO A 208 7.79 -14.33 -7.14
C PRO A 208 8.14 -14.58 -5.66
N ASN A 209 9.33 -15.10 -5.37
CA ASN A 209 9.76 -15.42 -4.01
C ASN A 209 10.43 -14.25 -3.27
N ALA A 210 10.30 -13.02 -3.77
CA ALA A 210 10.77 -11.81 -3.09
C ALA A 210 9.61 -11.12 -2.35
N TYR A 211 9.73 -11.05 -1.03
CA TYR A 211 8.72 -10.51 -0.12
C TYR A 211 9.29 -9.35 0.69
N MET A 212 8.43 -8.40 1.09
CA MET A 212 8.82 -7.39 2.07
C MET A 212 9.26 -8.02 3.39
N PRO A 213 10.22 -7.41 4.10
CA PRO A 213 10.62 -7.87 5.43
C PRO A 213 9.41 -7.92 6.36
N VAL A 214 9.26 -9.03 7.06
CA VAL A 214 8.19 -9.23 8.04
C VAL A 214 8.61 -8.66 9.39
N HIS A 215 7.67 -8.13 10.16
CA HIS A 215 7.97 -7.46 11.42
C HIS A 215 7.56 -8.34 12.61
N TYR A 216 8.43 -8.40 13.62
CA TYR A 216 8.16 -9.09 14.88
C TYR A 216 8.31 -8.13 16.05
N ASN A 217 7.26 -8.01 16.85
CA ASN A 217 7.21 -7.17 18.04
C ASN A 217 7.08 -8.06 19.28
N PHE A 218 7.51 -7.55 20.43
CA PHE A 218 7.46 -8.29 21.69
C PHE A 218 7.30 -7.36 22.88
N ILE A 219 6.90 -7.91 24.02
CA ILE A 219 6.64 -7.19 25.26
C ILE A 219 7.65 -7.62 26.32
N ILE A 220 8.18 -6.63 27.02
CA ILE A 220 8.97 -6.79 28.23
C ILE A 220 8.29 -6.07 29.40
N SER A 221 8.55 -6.49 30.64
CA SER A 221 8.06 -5.85 31.86
C SER A 221 9.19 -5.15 32.62
N ASN A 222 8.85 -4.45 33.70
CA ASN A 222 9.77 -3.89 34.69
C ASN A 222 10.77 -2.87 34.12
N VAL A 223 10.35 -2.09 33.12
CA VAL A 223 11.11 -0.95 32.62
C VAL A 223 10.38 0.34 32.99
N LYS A 224 11.07 1.23 33.70
CA LYS A 224 10.51 2.53 34.06
C LYS A 224 10.49 3.42 32.83
N TRP A 225 9.33 4.00 32.53
CA TRP A 225 9.16 4.83 31.34
C TRP A 225 10.05 6.09 31.37
N GLU A 226 10.27 6.65 32.55
CA GLU A 226 11.12 7.82 32.76
C GLU A 226 12.56 7.57 32.29
N ASP A 227 13.06 6.36 32.47
CA ASP A 227 14.41 5.97 32.05
C ASP A 227 14.50 5.92 30.52
N ILE A 228 13.46 5.43 29.84
CA ILE A 228 13.37 5.42 28.36
C ILE A 228 13.22 6.83 27.79
N GLU A 229 12.45 7.70 28.44
CA GLU A 229 12.37 9.10 28.04
C GLU A 229 13.72 9.81 28.14
N SER A 230 14.54 9.47 29.14
CA SER A 230 15.87 10.04 29.31
C SER A 230 16.80 9.70 28.12
N ILE A 231 16.70 8.48 27.59
CA ILE A 231 17.40 8.06 26.37
C ILE A 231 16.90 8.88 25.17
N ARG A 232 15.59 9.09 25.06
CA ARG A 232 14.97 9.80 23.91
C ARG A 232 15.19 11.31 23.90
N LYS A 233 15.45 11.94 25.06
CA LYS A 233 15.55 13.41 25.19
C LYS A 233 16.82 14.00 24.58
N GLN A 234 17.86 13.21 24.34
CA GLN A 234 19.13 13.70 23.79
C GLN A 234 19.57 12.87 22.59
N ILE A 235 19.89 13.54 21.48
CA ILE A 235 20.38 12.89 20.24
C ILE A 235 21.62 12.04 20.52
N GLN A 236 22.50 12.50 21.41
CA GLN A 236 23.68 11.75 21.82
C GLN A 236 23.32 10.41 22.45
N ASN A 237 22.38 10.38 23.41
CA ASN A 237 21.93 9.13 24.05
C ASN A 237 21.29 8.16 23.04
N VAL A 238 20.58 8.68 22.03
CA VAL A 238 20.01 7.85 20.94
C VAL A 238 21.12 7.25 20.07
N ASN A 239 22.16 8.03 19.76
CA ASN A 239 23.29 7.56 18.97
C ASN A 239 24.14 6.54 19.73
N ASP A 240 24.41 6.80 21.02
CA ASP A 240 25.15 5.87 21.89
C ASP A 240 24.36 4.55 22.04
N PHE A 241 23.04 4.63 22.22
CA PHE A 241 22.17 3.45 22.25
C PHE A 241 22.27 2.63 20.95
N ARG A 242 22.27 3.31 19.78
CA ARG A 242 22.40 2.66 18.47
C ARG A 242 23.76 1.98 18.30
N GLN A 243 24.85 2.68 18.59
CA GLN A 243 26.21 2.13 18.47
C GLN A 243 26.42 0.89 19.33
N VAL A 244 25.81 0.89 20.52
CA VAL A 244 25.87 -0.27 21.40
C VAL A 244 24.95 -1.39 20.90
N LEU A 245 23.76 -1.07 20.39
CA LEU A 245 22.85 -2.04 19.77
C LEU A 245 23.48 -2.73 18.54
N GLU A 246 24.32 -2.03 17.77
CA GLU A 246 25.06 -2.60 16.63
C GLU A 246 26.02 -3.73 17.05
N GLN A 247 26.43 -3.78 18.33
CA GLN A 247 27.27 -4.87 18.86
C GLN A 247 26.47 -6.15 19.17
N TYR A 248 25.14 -6.09 19.07
CA TYR A 248 24.28 -7.24 19.30
C TYR A 248 24.50 -8.32 18.23
N GLU A 249 24.91 -9.51 18.68
CA GLU A 249 25.01 -10.68 17.81
C GLU A 249 23.63 -11.30 17.61
N ARG A 250 23.12 -11.17 16.38
CA ARG A 250 21.80 -11.67 15.98
C ARG A 250 21.76 -13.19 16.01
N VAL A 251 20.63 -13.75 16.45
CA VAL A 251 20.37 -15.20 16.44
C VAL A 251 20.22 -15.71 15.01
N SER A 252 19.48 -14.98 14.17
CA SER A 252 19.25 -15.35 12.77
C SER A 252 19.93 -14.39 11.79
N LYS A 253 20.53 -14.93 10.73
CA LYS A 253 21.07 -14.13 9.61
C LYS A 253 19.99 -13.37 8.84
N LYS A 254 18.73 -13.81 8.94
CA LYS A 254 17.57 -13.14 8.35
C LYS A 254 17.18 -11.88 9.13
N THR A 255 17.59 -11.78 10.39
CA THR A 255 17.23 -10.67 11.27
C THR A 255 18.00 -9.41 10.92
N LYS A 256 17.26 -8.29 10.88
CA LYS A 256 17.80 -6.94 10.93
C LYS A 256 17.10 -6.17 12.05
N ILE A 257 17.88 -5.49 12.88
CA ILE A 257 17.39 -4.62 13.95
C ILE A 257 18.00 -3.24 13.72
N PRO A 258 17.45 -2.43 12.79
CA PRO A 258 18.05 -1.14 12.45
C PRO A 258 17.90 -0.13 13.59
N ASN A 259 16.80 -0.25 14.35
CA ASN A 259 16.47 0.60 15.48
C ASN A 259 15.40 -0.08 16.34
N LEU A 260 15.38 0.25 17.63
CA LEU A 260 14.30 -0.14 18.53
C LEU A 260 13.38 1.04 18.83
N SER A 261 12.08 0.79 18.72
CA SER A 261 11.02 1.66 19.20
C SER A 261 10.39 1.04 20.44
N PHE A 262 10.01 1.91 21.36
CA PHE A 262 9.49 1.56 22.68
C PHE A 262 8.12 2.22 22.85
N VAL A 263 7.13 1.41 23.17
CA VAL A 263 5.76 1.88 23.39
C VAL A 263 5.27 1.39 24.75
N ARG A 264 4.86 2.32 25.60
CA ARG A 264 4.31 1.99 26.92
C ARG A 264 3.05 1.13 26.77
N GLN A 265 2.93 0.10 27.59
CA GLN A 265 1.73 -0.73 27.72
C GLN A 265 1.24 -0.70 29.19
N PRO A 266 0.02 -1.18 29.48
CA PRO A 266 -0.48 -1.34 30.86
C PRO A 266 0.43 -2.21 31.74
N ASP A 267 0.25 -2.12 33.07
CA ASP A 267 0.95 -2.94 34.07
C ASP A 267 2.49 -2.88 34.02
N ASP A 268 3.06 -1.69 33.81
CA ASP A 268 4.51 -1.45 33.67
C ASP A 268 5.18 -2.31 32.58
N ASN A 269 4.39 -2.74 31.60
CA ASN A 269 4.88 -3.39 30.40
C ASN A 269 5.31 -2.36 29.35
N MET A 270 6.21 -2.81 28.48
CA MET A 270 6.70 -2.04 27.36
C MET A 270 6.80 -2.94 26.14
N LEU A 271 6.22 -2.48 25.04
CA LEU A 271 6.36 -3.12 23.75
C LEU A 271 7.60 -2.60 23.04
N ILE A 272 8.38 -3.53 22.50
CA ILE A 272 9.54 -3.27 21.67
C ILE A 272 9.24 -3.67 20.23
N SER A 273 9.47 -2.71 19.33
CA SER A 273 9.41 -2.90 17.88
C SER A 273 10.79 -2.68 17.28
N GLY A 274 11.17 -3.49 16.30
CA GLY A 274 12.43 -3.28 15.56
C GLY A 274 13.05 -4.53 14.95
N ILE A 275 12.61 -5.72 15.34
CA ILE A 275 13.00 -6.97 14.67
C ILE A 275 12.28 -7.03 13.32
N LYS A 276 13.05 -6.90 12.24
CA LYS A 276 12.61 -7.20 10.88
C LYS A 276 13.29 -8.46 10.40
N MET A 277 12.55 -9.41 9.84
CA MET A 277 13.12 -10.59 9.20
C MET A 277 12.97 -10.50 7.68
N ARG A 278 14.09 -10.66 6.97
CA ARG A 278 14.18 -10.67 5.51
C ARG A 278 14.18 -12.11 5.00
N GLN A 279 13.87 -12.32 3.72
CA GLN A 279 13.88 -13.64 3.08
C GLN A 279 13.01 -14.69 3.81
N VAL A 280 11.91 -14.23 4.42
CA VAL A 280 10.87 -15.10 4.97
C VAL A 280 9.91 -15.43 3.84
N ASN A 281 9.70 -16.73 3.58
CA ASN A 281 8.71 -17.15 2.59
C ASN A 281 7.32 -17.14 3.24
N VAL A 282 6.59 -16.06 3.01
CA VAL A 282 5.26 -15.86 3.61
C VAL A 282 4.16 -16.70 2.96
N ASP A 283 4.43 -17.33 1.81
CA ASP A 283 3.50 -18.23 1.14
C ASP A 283 3.72 -19.72 1.53
N ASP A 284 4.71 -20.00 2.38
CA ASP A 284 4.95 -21.32 2.97
C ASP A 284 4.69 -21.28 4.49
N PRO A 285 3.54 -21.80 4.95
CA PRO A 285 3.19 -21.79 6.38
C PRO A 285 4.20 -22.51 7.27
N SER A 286 4.85 -23.57 6.78
CA SER A 286 5.83 -24.33 7.58
C SER A 286 7.13 -23.55 7.73
N ALA A 287 7.59 -22.90 6.65
CA ALA A 287 8.75 -22.01 6.70
C ALA A 287 8.48 -20.79 7.60
N MET A 288 7.28 -20.20 7.50
CA MET A 288 6.88 -19.08 8.35
C MET A 288 6.83 -19.45 9.84
N GLU A 289 6.34 -20.64 10.19
CA GLU A 289 6.33 -21.11 11.58
C GLU A 289 7.74 -21.29 12.13
N ALA A 290 8.68 -21.80 11.32
CA ALA A 290 10.08 -21.93 11.70
C ALA A 290 10.72 -20.55 11.92
N ASP A 291 10.55 -19.62 10.97
CA ASP A 291 11.09 -18.27 11.08
C ASP A 291 10.48 -17.50 12.28
N LEU A 292 9.21 -17.75 12.63
CA LEU A 292 8.57 -17.15 13.80
C LEU A 292 9.19 -17.64 15.13
N LYS A 293 9.60 -18.92 15.19
CA LYS A 293 10.33 -19.47 16.35
C LYS A 293 11.70 -18.81 16.48
N ASP A 294 12.38 -18.58 15.37
CA ASP A 294 13.65 -17.86 15.34
C ASP A 294 13.48 -16.40 15.80
N ALA A 295 12.41 -15.71 15.35
CA ALA A 295 12.08 -14.35 15.81
C ALA A 295 11.80 -14.29 17.33
N LEU A 296 11.11 -15.29 17.87
CA LEU A 296 10.86 -15.41 19.30
C LEU A 296 12.16 -15.64 20.09
N ALA A 297 13.06 -16.48 19.58
CA ALA A 297 14.37 -16.69 20.18
C ALA A 297 15.20 -15.39 20.14
N GLU A 298 15.21 -14.70 19.00
CA GLU A 298 15.83 -13.39 18.80
C GLU A 298 15.31 -12.37 19.82
N ALA A 299 14.00 -12.25 20.02
CA ALA A 299 13.41 -11.32 20.98
C ALA A 299 13.84 -11.61 22.43
N LYS A 300 13.94 -12.90 22.82
CA LYS A 300 14.42 -13.30 24.15
C LYS A 300 15.90 -12.99 24.35
N THR A 301 16.73 -13.31 23.35
CA THR A 301 18.18 -13.03 23.39
C THR A 301 18.44 -11.53 23.38
N LEU A 302 17.70 -10.76 22.57
CA LEU A 302 17.74 -9.30 22.56
C LEU A 302 17.33 -8.73 23.91
N THR A 303 16.30 -9.28 24.56
CA THR A 303 15.93 -8.86 25.92
C THR A 303 17.09 -9.09 26.91
N ALA A 304 17.75 -10.24 26.86
CA ALA A 304 18.90 -10.54 27.71
C ALA A 304 20.11 -9.62 27.42
N PHE A 305 20.35 -9.30 26.15
CA PHE A 305 21.34 -8.32 25.75
C PHE A 305 21.01 -6.93 26.30
N LEU A 306 19.75 -6.48 26.17
CA LEU A 306 19.33 -5.18 26.70
C LEU A 306 19.53 -5.12 28.23
N GLN A 307 19.15 -6.18 28.95
CA GLN A 307 19.36 -6.32 30.40
C GLN A 307 20.83 -6.16 30.80
N TYR A 308 21.73 -6.83 30.09
CA TYR A 308 23.17 -6.82 30.40
C TYR A 308 23.82 -5.48 30.07
N THR A 309 23.36 -4.84 29.00
CA THR A 309 24.07 -3.74 28.35
C THR A 309 23.56 -2.37 28.78
N PHE A 310 22.28 -2.23 29.12
CA PHE A 310 21.65 -0.95 29.41
C PHE A 310 21.00 -0.95 30.79
N VAL A 311 21.48 -0.05 31.67
CA VAL A 311 20.97 0.12 33.05
C VAL A 311 19.43 0.23 33.12
N PRO A 312 18.73 0.97 32.22
CA PRO A 312 17.26 1.03 32.23
C PRO A 312 16.54 -0.32 32.08
N PHE A 313 17.23 -1.33 31.57
CA PHE A 313 16.66 -2.65 31.28
C PHE A 313 17.16 -3.73 32.25
N GLU A 314 18.01 -3.42 33.23
CA GLU A 314 18.68 -4.42 34.11
C GLU A 314 17.69 -5.36 34.83
N ASN A 315 16.52 -4.82 35.20
CA ASN A 315 15.46 -5.55 35.91
C ASN A 315 14.31 -5.99 34.98
N SER A 316 14.44 -5.74 33.68
CA SER A 316 13.40 -6.07 32.71
C SER A 316 13.18 -7.58 32.61
N SER A 317 12.09 -8.03 32.02
CA SER A 317 11.88 -9.46 31.75
C SER A 317 11.03 -9.64 30.49
N PHE A 318 11.34 -10.66 29.69
CA PHE A 318 10.51 -11.01 28.53
C PHE A 318 9.14 -11.51 29.01
N VAL A 319 8.06 -10.93 28.48
CA VAL A 319 6.67 -11.28 28.83
C VAL A 319 6.06 -12.14 27.73
N ALA A 320 5.99 -11.60 26.51
CA ALA A 320 5.32 -12.25 25.39
C ALA A 320 5.89 -11.75 24.05
N GLY A 321 5.78 -12.59 23.02
CA GLY A 321 6.06 -12.21 21.64
C GLY A 321 4.75 -12.15 20.83
N ALA A 322 4.79 -11.48 19.69
CA ALA A 322 3.68 -11.51 18.74
C ALA A 322 3.36 -12.97 18.33
N SER A 323 2.07 -13.28 18.16
CA SER A 323 1.63 -14.63 17.76
C SER A 323 1.76 -14.87 16.26
N SER A 324 1.94 -13.81 15.48
CA SER A 324 2.24 -13.84 14.05
C SER A 324 3.17 -12.70 13.69
N PHE A 325 3.80 -12.79 12.53
CA PHE A 325 4.44 -11.62 11.94
C PHE A 325 3.39 -10.62 11.46
N TYR A 326 3.75 -9.34 11.44
CA TYR A 326 3.08 -8.39 10.56
C TYR A 326 3.74 -8.45 9.18
N ILE A 327 2.96 -8.86 8.19
CA ILE A 327 3.40 -9.00 6.79
C ILE A 327 2.95 -7.75 6.03
N PRO A 328 3.85 -6.88 5.51
CA PRO A 328 3.43 -5.64 4.86
C PRO A 328 2.58 -5.87 3.60
N GLU A 329 2.94 -6.87 2.79
CA GLU A 329 2.31 -7.23 1.52
C GLU A 329 2.78 -8.63 1.09
N TYR A 330 1.93 -9.39 0.39
CA TYR A 330 2.37 -10.63 -0.27
C TYR A 330 1.37 -11.23 -1.28
N ARG A 331 0.07 -10.94 -1.17
CA ARG A 331 -0.95 -11.38 -2.14
C ARG A 331 -1.54 -10.17 -2.85
N HIS A 332 -1.41 -10.15 -4.18
CA HIS A 332 -1.85 -9.02 -5.01
C HIS A 332 -2.99 -9.46 -5.92
N PHE A 333 -4.22 -9.18 -5.49
CA PHE A 333 -5.41 -9.58 -6.22
C PHE A 333 -5.68 -8.66 -7.42
N SER A 334 -6.30 -9.23 -8.43
CA SER A 334 -6.64 -8.53 -9.66
C SER A 334 -7.95 -7.77 -9.48
N GLY A 335 -7.88 -6.46 -9.68
CA GLY A 335 -9.02 -5.55 -9.67
C GLY A 335 -9.40 -5.09 -11.07
N ARG A 336 -10.34 -4.15 -11.15
CA ARG A 336 -10.72 -3.49 -12.43
C ARG A 336 -9.63 -2.55 -12.95
N TYR A 337 -8.78 -2.07 -12.06
CA TYR A 337 -7.54 -1.37 -12.37
C TYR A 337 -6.46 -1.84 -11.39
N ARG A 338 -5.19 -1.86 -11.82
CA ARG A 338 -4.05 -2.13 -10.95
C ARG A 338 -3.19 -0.89 -10.84
N LEU A 339 -3.05 -0.33 -9.64
CA LEU A 339 -2.17 0.81 -9.40
C LEU A 339 -0.72 0.40 -9.61
N THR A 340 0.04 1.19 -10.37
CA THR A 340 1.44 0.89 -10.72
C THR A 340 2.44 1.82 -10.03
N VAL A 341 3.74 1.53 -10.13
CA VAL A 341 4.80 2.42 -9.62
C VAL A 341 4.77 3.77 -10.36
N GLU A 342 4.55 3.74 -11.67
CA GLU A 342 4.37 4.93 -12.51
C GLU A 342 3.22 5.80 -12.01
N ASP A 343 2.05 5.23 -11.69
CA ASP A 343 0.91 6.00 -11.16
C ASP A 343 1.28 6.77 -9.89
N VAL A 344 2.01 6.11 -8.99
CA VAL A 344 2.48 6.68 -7.73
C VAL A 344 3.49 7.79 -8.01
N LEU A 345 4.54 7.52 -8.79
CA LEU A 345 5.62 8.48 -9.05
C LEU A 345 5.18 9.68 -9.90
N GLU A 346 4.24 9.51 -10.81
CA GLU A 346 3.64 10.60 -11.59
C GLU A 346 2.67 11.46 -10.77
N ASN A 347 2.49 11.17 -9.46
CA ASN A 347 1.53 11.86 -8.60
C ASN A 347 0.14 11.88 -9.26
N ARG A 348 -0.32 10.74 -9.79
CA ARG A 348 -1.52 10.71 -10.63
C ARG A 348 -2.76 11.07 -9.80
N ASN A 349 -3.55 12.00 -10.32
CA ASN A 349 -4.84 12.41 -9.75
C ASN A 349 -5.99 11.83 -10.59
N PHE A 350 -6.46 10.63 -10.23
CA PHE A 350 -7.53 9.93 -10.93
C PHE A 350 -8.91 10.59 -10.76
N ARG A 351 -9.69 10.55 -11.84
CA ARG A 351 -11.09 11.00 -11.90
C ARG A 351 -11.97 10.30 -10.86
N THR A 352 -11.80 8.99 -10.71
CA THR A 352 -12.56 8.11 -9.83
C THR A 352 -11.92 7.94 -8.44
N LYS A 353 -11.05 8.87 -8.02
CA LYS A 353 -10.36 8.78 -6.73
C LYS A 353 -11.32 8.66 -5.55
N ILE A 354 -10.92 7.84 -4.58
CA ILE A 354 -11.62 7.69 -3.30
C ILE A 354 -10.72 7.88 -2.08
N VAL A 355 -9.39 7.79 -2.25
CA VAL A 355 -8.39 8.01 -1.19
C VAL A 355 -7.15 8.70 -1.76
N LEU A 356 -6.42 9.43 -0.91
CA LEU A 356 -5.11 10.01 -1.20
C LEU A 356 -4.01 9.35 -0.34
N ALA A 357 -2.80 9.28 -0.88
CA ALA A 357 -1.61 8.76 -0.21
C ALA A 357 -0.36 9.52 -0.66
N SER A 358 0.74 9.42 0.11
CA SER A 358 2.00 10.12 -0.21
C SER A 358 3.26 9.39 0.23
N ALA A 359 3.15 8.15 0.73
CA ALA A 359 4.33 7.42 1.16
C ALA A 359 5.30 7.07 0.01
N PRO A 360 6.61 7.02 0.27
CA PRO A 360 7.59 6.50 -0.69
C PRO A 360 7.35 5.03 -1.04
N ILE A 361 7.88 4.63 -2.19
CA ILE A 361 7.89 3.23 -2.64
C ILE A 361 9.15 2.55 -2.11
N ASP A 362 8.95 1.52 -1.29
CA ASP A 362 10.02 0.80 -0.60
C ASP A 362 10.36 -0.49 -1.36
N GLY A 363 11.61 -0.63 -1.79
CA GLY A 363 12.14 -1.82 -2.42
C GLY A 363 12.99 -2.68 -1.48
N GLU A 364 12.85 -2.55 -0.15
CA GLU A 364 13.63 -3.31 0.84
C GLU A 364 13.60 -4.83 0.61
N LYS A 365 12.57 -5.35 -0.07
CA LYS A 365 12.47 -6.75 -0.51
C LYS A 365 13.64 -7.24 -1.40
N PHE A 366 14.39 -6.34 -2.04
CA PHE A 366 15.57 -6.70 -2.85
C PHE A 366 16.90 -6.52 -2.11
N VAL A 367 16.88 -6.04 -0.87
CA VAL A 367 18.10 -5.77 -0.10
C VAL A 367 18.45 -6.99 0.74
N SER A 368 19.59 -7.63 0.43
CA SER A 368 20.10 -8.71 1.27
C SER A 368 20.67 -8.17 2.60
N PRO A 369 20.42 -8.85 3.74
CA PRO A 369 20.99 -8.47 5.04
C PRO A 369 22.52 -8.54 5.08
N GLU A 370 23.16 -9.30 4.18
CA GLU A 370 24.61 -9.52 4.16
C GLU A 370 25.39 -8.39 3.46
N PHE A 371 24.73 -7.62 2.58
CA PHE A 371 25.41 -6.67 1.71
C PHE A 371 25.26 -5.22 2.14
N SER A 372 24.33 -4.89 3.04
CA SER A 372 24.17 -3.50 3.48
C SER A 372 23.28 -3.35 4.73
N GLU A 373 23.86 -2.81 5.81
CA GLU A 373 23.14 -2.47 7.05
C GLU A 373 22.47 -1.08 6.97
N GLU A 374 22.97 -0.16 6.14
CA GLU A 374 22.55 1.25 6.11
C GLU A 374 21.62 1.66 4.97
N TYR A 375 21.49 0.88 3.88
CA TYR A 375 20.77 1.37 2.71
C TYR A 375 19.26 1.16 2.81
N SER A 376 18.52 2.26 2.68
CA SER A 376 17.11 2.28 2.29
C SER A 376 17.02 2.25 0.77
N TYR A 377 16.42 1.20 0.20
CA TYR A 377 16.21 1.10 -1.24
C TYR A 377 14.85 1.71 -1.61
N ILE A 378 14.80 3.04 -1.67
CA ILE A 378 13.58 3.78 -2.03
C ILE A 378 13.56 3.99 -3.54
N ILE A 379 12.61 3.33 -4.20
CA ILE A 379 12.46 3.41 -5.67
C ILE A 379 12.18 4.84 -6.10
N GLY A 380 11.31 5.52 -5.37
CA GLY A 380 11.04 6.94 -5.49
C GLY A 380 10.01 7.40 -4.45
N SER A 381 9.84 8.71 -4.32
CA SER A 381 8.95 9.34 -3.34
C SER A 381 7.95 10.27 -4.02
N PRO A 382 6.65 9.97 -3.98
CA PRO A 382 5.64 10.90 -4.48
C PRO A 382 5.49 12.10 -3.54
N LYS A 383 4.88 13.18 -4.04
CA LYS A 383 4.35 14.25 -3.19
C LYS A 383 2.97 13.89 -2.67
N VAL A 384 2.11 13.43 -3.58
CA VAL A 384 0.74 12.96 -3.32
C VAL A 384 0.23 12.24 -4.57
N TYR A 385 -0.50 11.16 -4.41
CA TYR A 385 -1.23 10.51 -5.48
C TYR A 385 -2.61 10.09 -4.98
N SER A 386 -3.53 9.82 -5.91
CA SER A 386 -4.84 9.30 -5.56
C SER A 386 -4.99 7.85 -5.98
N ILE A 387 -5.85 7.12 -5.27
CA ILE A 387 -6.17 5.73 -5.57
C ILE A 387 -7.60 5.68 -6.14
N PRO A 388 -7.79 5.20 -7.38
CA PRO A 388 -9.10 5.11 -8.02
C PRO A 388 -9.95 3.98 -7.42
N LEU A 389 -11.27 4.13 -7.49
CA LEU A 389 -12.24 3.13 -7.01
C LEU A 389 -11.98 1.73 -7.61
N GLU A 390 -11.57 1.68 -8.87
CA GLU A 390 -11.33 0.47 -9.65
C GLU A 390 -10.25 -0.45 -9.06
N CYS A 391 -9.30 0.08 -8.28
CA CYS A 391 -8.31 -0.73 -7.55
C CYS A 391 -8.94 -1.63 -6.48
N PHE A 392 -10.13 -1.27 -6.02
CA PHE A 392 -10.82 -1.92 -4.92
C PHE A 392 -11.99 -2.79 -5.40
N ILE A 393 -12.26 -2.88 -6.70
CA ILE A 393 -13.32 -3.74 -7.26
C ILE A 393 -12.65 -5.00 -7.82
N ALA A 394 -13.06 -6.18 -7.37
CA ALA A 394 -12.52 -7.44 -7.86
C ALA A 394 -12.75 -7.61 -9.37
N GLN A 395 -11.75 -8.10 -10.11
CA GLN A 395 -11.76 -8.14 -11.58
C GLN A 395 -13.01 -8.81 -12.18
N ASN A 396 -13.51 -9.88 -11.55
CA ASN A 396 -14.57 -10.72 -12.10
C ASN A 396 -15.98 -10.31 -11.65
N TYR A 397 -16.09 -9.38 -10.70
CA TYR A 397 -17.36 -9.11 -10.03
C TYR A 397 -17.70 -7.63 -10.04
N ASP A 398 -18.99 -7.34 -10.10
CA ASP A 398 -19.50 -5.97 -10.10
C ASP A 398 -19.81 -5.48 -8.69
N ASN A 399 -20.08 -6.40 -7.75
CA ASN A 399 -20.51 -6.10 -6.38
C ASN A 399 -19.57 -6.63 -5.27
N LEU A 400 -18.41 -7.20 -5.64
CA LEU A 400 -17.37 -7.61 -4.70
C LEU A 400 -16.21 -6.61 -4.74
N MET A 401 -15.98 -5.97 -3.59
CA MET A 401 -14.87 -5.06 -3.37
C MET A 401 -13.83 -5.71 -2.43
N MET A 402 -12.62 -5.16 -2.43
CA MET A 402 -11.49 -5.59 -1.60
C MET A 402 -10.73 -4.39 -1.07
N VAL A 403 -10.17 -4.52 0.12
CA VAL A 403 -9.46 -3.42 0.79
C VAL A 403 -8.25 -3.92 1.58
N GLY A 404 -7.29 -3.03 1.87
CA GLY A 404 -6.10 -3.40 2.62
C GLY A 404 -4.97 -3.88 1.72
N LYS A 405 -4.07 -4.69 2.28
CA LYS A 405 -2.86 -5.20 1.61
C LYS A 405 -3.13 -6.01 0.33
N LYS A 406 -4.36 -6.51 0.17
CA LYS A 406 -4.86 -7.30 -0.96
C LYS A 406 -5.48 -6.49 -2.10
N ALA A 407 -5.66 -5.18 -1.92
CA ALA A 407 -6.19 -4.32 -3.00
C ALA A 407 -5.29 -4.35 -4.24
N SER A 408 -5.82 -3.98 -5.40
CA SER A 408 -5.14 -4.22 -6.68
C SER A 408 -4.03 -3.22 -6.96
N PHE A 409 -2.85 -3.53 -6.44
CA PHE A 409 -1.62 -2.75 -6.61
C PHE A 409 -0.51 -3.66 -7.16
N SER A 410 0.40 -3.13 -7.97
CA SER A 410 1.66 -3.82 -8.27
C SER A 410 2.44 -4.07 -6.97
N SER A 411 3.32 -5.07 -6.96
CA SER A 411 3.98 -5.49 -5.70
C SER A 411 4.83 -4.38 -5.07
N LEU A 412 5.38 -3.48 -5.89
CA LEU A 412 6.10 -2.30 -5.42
C LEU A 412 5.16 -1.15 -5.04
N ALA A 413 4.14 -0.85 -5.84
CA ALA A 413 3.16 0.19 -5.50
C ALA A 413 2.45 -0.12 -4.17
N SER A 414 2.22 -1.40 -3.87
CA SER A 414 1.62 -1.87 -2.61
C SER A 414 2.39 -1.44 -1.37
N THR A 415 3.71 -1.26 -1.44
CA THR A 415 4.51 -0.80 -0.29
C THR A 415 4.21 0.64 0.14
N SER A 416 3.67 1.43 -0.80
CA SER A 416 3.17 2.78 -0.55
C SER A 416 1.67 2.76 -0.28
N ALA A 417 0.89 2.21 -1.22
CA ALA A 417 -0.58 2.28 -1.20
C ALA A 417 -1.24 1.33 -0.19
N GLY A 418 -0.58 0.24 0.20
CA GLY A 418 -1.08 -0.76 1.15
C GLY A 418 -0.82 -0.42 2.62
N ARG A 419 -0.26 0.76 2.92
CA ARG A 419 0.01 1.20 4.30
C ARG A 419 -1.29 1.28 5.10
N MET A 420 -1.22 0.86 6.37
CA MET A 420 -2.35 0.87 7.31
C MET A 420 -3.24 2.13 7.27
N PRO A 421 -2.74 3.37 7.39
CA PRO A 421 -3.60 4.57 7.36
C PRO A 421 -4.37 4.73 6.04
N VAL A 422 -3.75 4.37 4.92
CA VAL A 422 -4.35 4.39 3.58
C VAL A 422 -5.43 3.31 3.48
N SER A 423 -5.13 2.09 3.93
CA SER A 423 -6.06 0.96 3.99
C SER A 423 -7.31 1.28 4.80
N ILE A 424 -7.15 1.90 5.99
CA ILE A 424 -8.28 2.27 6.85
C ILE A 424 -9.15 3.34 6.22
N THR A 425 -8.53 4.36 5.62
CA THR A 425 -9.25 5.41 4.89
C THR A 425 -9.99 4.83 3.69
N SER A 426 -9.39 3.83 3.03
CA SER A 426 -10.01 3.10 1.90
C SER A 426 -11.21 2.28 2.38
N GLY A 427 -11.09 1.59 3.52
CA GLY A 427 -12.21 0.89 4.14
C GLY A 427 -13.38 1.82 4.40
N ASN A 428 -13.12 2.96 5.06
CA ASN A 428 -14.11 4.02 5.25
C ASN A 428 -14.76 4.44 3.93
N ALA A 429 -13.97 4.67 2.88
CA ALA A 429 -14.49 5.07 1.58
C ALA A 429 -15.41 4.00 0.97
N LEU A 430 -15.02 2.73 1.02
CA LEU A 430 -15.79 1.63 0.42
C LEU A 430 -17.11 1.34 1.16
N GLY A 431 -17.16 1.52 2.48
CA GLY A 431 -18.43 1.48 3.21
C GLY A 431 -19.42 2.55 2.72
N ILE A 432 -18.93 3.76 2.43
CA ILE A 432 -19.73 4.83 1.82
C ILE A 432 -20.08 4.51 0.37
N THR A 433 -19.14 3.94 -0.39
CA THR A 433 -19.37 3.47 -1.77
C THR A 433 -20.54 2.51 -1.84
N ALA A 434 -20.56 1.49 -0.96
CA ALA A 434 -21.65 0.52 -0.89
C ALA A 434 -22.98 1.21 -0.62
N ALA A 435 -23.01 2.20 0.28
CA ALA A 435 -24.23 2.94 0.59
C ALA A 435 -24.72 3.79 -0.59
N TYR A 436 -23.80 4.51 -1.25
CA TYR A 436 -24.11 5.31 -2.43
C TYR A 436 -24.64 4.45 -3.58
N CYS A 437 -23.99 3.31 -3.82
CA CYS A 437 -24.37 2.33 -4.84
C CYS A 437 -25.76 1.74 -4.53
N TYR A 438 -26.00 1.31 -3.29
CA TYR A 438 -27.29 0.78 -2.85
C TYR A 438 -28.43 1.77 -3.08
N LEU A 439 -28.21 3.04 -2.69
CA LEU A 439 -29.21 4.12 -2.77
C LEU A 439 -29.57 4.55 -4.18
N ASN A 440 -28.64 4.40 -5.11
CA ASN A 440 -28.79 4.80 -6.51
C ASN A 440 -28.97 3.62 -7.45
N SER A 441 -29.08 2.40 -6.92
CA SER A 441 -29.21 1.16 -7.71
C SER A 441 -28.09 1.01 -8.74
N LEU A 442 -26.87 1.30 -8.31
CA LEU A 442 -25.64 1.15 -9.09
C LEU A 442 -24.79 0.02 -8.51
N THR A 443 -23.97 -0.60 -9.34
CA THR A 443 -22.80 -1.36 -8.90
C THR A 443 -21.58 -0.42 -8.77
N PRO A 444 -20.55 -0.80 -7.97
CA PRO A 444 -19.26 -0.12 -7.97
C PRO A 444 -18.65 0.08 -9.37
N VAL A 445 -18.83 -0.89 -10.29
CA VAL A 445 -18.34 -0.78 -11.68
C VAL A 445 -19.09 0.31 -12.45
N GLU A 446 -20.42 0.34 -12.33
CA GLU A 446 -21.25 1.38 -12.95
C GLU A 446 -20.95 2.77 -12.37
N LEU A 447 -20.68 2.86 -11.06
CA LEU A 447 -20.24 4.10 -10.42
C LEU A 447 -18.91 4.59 -11.00
N ALA A 448 -17.92 3.72 -11.14
CA ALA A 448 -16.64 4.07 -11.76
C ALA A 448 -16.80 4.54 -13.23
N GLY A 449 -17.74 3.93 -13.96
CA GLY A 449 -18.10 4.31 -15.33
C GLY A 449 -19.06 5.51 -15.47
N SER A 450 -19.47 6.12 -14.35
CA SER A 450 -20.47 7.20 -14.36
C SER A 450 -19.92 8.53 -14.86
N SER A 451 -20.83 9.47 -15.16
CA SER A 451 -20.49 10.82 -15.59
C SER A 451 -19.76 11.61 -14.49
N ASP A 452 -19.09 12.70 -14.88
CA ASP A 452 -18.35 13.54 -13.95
C ASP A 452 -19.26 14.19 -12.91
N GLU A 453 -20.51 14.49 -13.25
CA GLU A 453 -21.49 15.04 -12.30
C GLU A 453 -21.80 14.05 -11.17
N ILE A 454 -22.01 12.77 -11.51
CA ILE A 454 -22.29 11.71 -10.54
C ILE A 454 -21.05 11.47 -9.67
N LEU A 455 -19.87 11.38 -10.28
CA LEU A 455 -18.63 11.19 -9.52
C LEU A 455 -18.33 12.35 -8.58
N GLN A 456 -18.58 13.59 -9.01
CA GLN A 456 -18.42 14.76 -8.15
C GLN A 456 -19.42 14.76 -6.98
N GLU A 457 -20.66 14.32 -7.21
CA GLU A 457 -21.65 14.15 -6.13
C GLU A 457 -21.18 13.09 -5.12
N TYR A 458 -20.75 11.93 -5.62
CA TYR A 458 -20.22 10.85 -4.80
C TYR A 458 -18.97 11.28 -4.00
N GLN A 459 -18.01 11.98 -4.63
CA GLN A 459 -16.83 12.48 -3.94
C GLN A 459 -17.16 13.60 -2.93
N LYS A 460 -18.21 14.40 -3.16
CA LYS A 460 -18.73 15.33 -2.15
C LYS A 460 -19.28 14.58 -0.94
N LEU A 461 -19.94 13.44 -1.14
CA LEU A 461 -20.39 12.58 -0.04
C LEU A 461 -19.20 12.02 0.75
N LEU A 462 -18.17 11.51 0.08
CA LEU A 462 -16.93 11.04 0.74
C LEU A 462 -16.31 12.15 1.61
N LYS A 463 -16.21 13.38 1.08
CA LYS A 463 -15.71 14.56 1.82
C LYS A 463 -16.56 14.89 3.04
N ARG A 464 -17.89 14.89 2.89
CA ARG A 464 -18.83 15.14 4.01
C ARG A 464 -18.73 14.08 5.09
N ALA A 465 -18.42 12.84 4.71
CA ALA A 465 -18.17 11.73 5.64
C ALA A 465 -16.75 11.74 6.24
N GLY A 466 -15.98 12.82 6.03
CA GLY A 466 -14.71 13.06 6.70
C GLY A 466 -13.47 12.60 5.94
N ILE A 467 -13.59 12.15 4.67
CA ILE A 467 -12.44 11.73 3.86
C ILE A 467 -11.80 12.95 3.19
N THR A 468 -10.48 13.09 3.35
CA THR A 468 -9.70 14.11 2.64
C THR A 468 -9.55 13.73 1.17
N LEU A 469 -10.20 14.47 0.28
CA LEU A 469 -10.10 14.30 -1.18
C LEU A 469 -9.87 15.63 -1.89
N VAL A 470 -8.74 16.26 -1.61
CA VAL A 470 -8.34 17.50 -2.27
C VAL A 470 -7.93 17.25 -3.73
N ASP A 471 -8.09 18.27 -4.56
CA ASP A 471 -7.52 18.29 -5.91
C ASP A 471 -6.08 18.80 -5.86
N PHE A 472 -5.25 18.27 -6.74
CA PHE A 472 -3.84 18.59 -6.85
C PHE A 472 -3.36 18.38 -8.28
N ASP A 473 -2.29 19.09 -8.64
CA ASP A 473 -1.54 18.97 -9.88
C ASP A 473 -0.06 19.15 -9.53
N GLU A 474 0.60 18.04 -9.20
CA GLU A 474 1.95 18.01 -8.67
C GLU A 474 2.84 17.14 -9.56
N PRO A 475 3.32 17.63 -10.71
CA PRO A 475 4.11 16.81 -11.61
C PRO A 475 5.39 16.28 -10.93
N ASN A 476 5.82 15.06 -11.30
CA ASN A 476 7.11 14.54 -10.87
C ASN A 476 8.23 15.51 -11.29
N PRO A 477 9.26 15.78 -10.44
CA PRO A 477 10.36 16.67 -10.81
C PRO A 477 11.10 16.26 -12.10
N ASN A 478 11.05 14.98 -12.46
CA ASN A 478 11.73 14.42 -13.63
C ASN A 478 10.87 14.38 -14.90
N LYS A 479 9.61 14.84 -14.86
CA LYS A 479 8.63 14.65 -15.96
C LYS A 479 9.12 15.08 -17.35
N ASP A 480 9.96 16.12 -17.40
CA ASP A 480 10.44 16.75 -18.63
C ASP A 480 11.82 16.22 -19.06
N HIS A 481 12.43 15.32 -18.27
CA HIS A 481 13.72 14.71 -18.60
C HIS A 481 13.56 13.69 -19.72
N TRP A 482 14.43 13.73 -20.73
CA TRP A 482 14.29 12.91 -21.95
C TRP A 482 14.32 11.39 -21.67
N ALA A 483 15.09 10.96 -20.67
CA ALA A 483 15.19 9.57 -20.25
C ALA A 483 14.11 9.14 -19.23
N TRP A 484 13.24 10.06 -18.79
CA TRP A 484 12.18 9.74 -17.82
C TRP A 484 11.25 8.60 -18.27
N PRO A 485 10.83 8.51 -19.55
CA PRO A 485 10.06 7.35 -20.01
C PRO A 485 10.77 6.00 -19.76
N SER A 486 12.09 5.97 -19.93
CA SER A 486 12.91 4.77 -19.67
C SER A 486 13.05 4.49 -18.17
N VAL A 487 13.21 5.54 -17.36
CA VAL A 487 13.23 5.40 -15.88
C VAL A 487 11.94 4.78 -15.39
N LYS A 488 10.78 5.24 -15.88
CA LYS A 488 9.47 4.68 -15.50
C LYS A 488 9.37 3.19 -15.76
N VAL A 489 9.90 2.72 -16.88
CA VAL A 489 9.97 1.28 -17.16
C VAL A 489 10.85 0.56 -16.13
N LEU A 490 12.04 1.09 -15.82
CA LEU A 490 13.00 0.42 -14.93
C LEU A 490 12.56 0.40 -13.46
N VAL A 491 11.91 1.46 -12.97
CA VAL A 491 11.40 1.54 -11.59
C VAL A 491 10.22 0.59 -11.36
N GLU A 492 9.41 0.30 -12.38
CA GLU A 492 8.35 -0.71 -12.28
C GLU A 492 8.91 -2.10 -11.96
N TYR A 493 10.13 -2.41 -12.42
CA TYR A 493 10.83 -3.66 -12.10
C TYR A 493 11.73 -3.54 -10.87
N GLY A 494 11.75 -2.40 -10.17
CA GLY A 494 12.61 -2.14 -9.03
C GLY A 494 14.10 -2.31 -9.36
N LEU A 495 14.53 -1.87 -10.54
CA LEU A 495 15.92 -1.99 -11.01
C LEU A 495 16.76 -0.76 -10.69
N ILE A 496 16.12 0.40 -10.58
CA ILE A 496 16.75 1.67 -10.23
C ILE A 496 15.94 2.36 -9.13
N ALA A 497 16.61 3.23 -8.39
CA ALA A 497 16.05 3.94 -7.26
C ALA A 497 16.51 5.39 -7.29
N GLY A 498 15.55 6.31 -7.18
CA GLY A 498 15.81 7.76 -7.07
C GLY A 498 15.91 8.26 -5.62
N GLY A 499 15.70 7.38 -4.64
CA GLY A 499 15.69 7.77 -3.23
C GLY A 499 14.50 8.68 -2.88
N ILE A 500 14.59 9.32 -1.71
CA ILE A 500 13.56 10.27 -1.23
C ILE A 500 13.50 11.53 -2.10
N GLU A 501 14.62 11.95 -2.68
CA GLU A 501 14.71 13.17 -3.49
C GLU A 501 14.32 12.94 -4.96
N ASN A 502 14.06 11.68 -5.36
CA ASN A 502 13.86 11.28 -6.76
C ASN A 502 15.02 11.67 -7.69
N ASP A 503 16.26 11.62 -7.19
CA ASP A 503 17.46 11.85 -7.97
C ASP A 503 17.98 10.52 -8.56
N TYR A 504 17.75 10.34 -9.86
CA TYR A 504 18.19 9.15 -10.61
C TYR A 504 19.60 9.30 -11.20
N LEU A 505 20.35 10.34 -10.80
CA LEU A 505 21.74 10.57 -11.16
C LEU A 505 21.97 10.65 -12.68
N PHE A 506 21.04 11.29 -13.40
CA PHE A 506 21.02 11.31 -14.88
C PHE A 506 22.36 11.69 -15.53
N ASP A 507 23.02 12.73 -15.02
CA ASP A 507 24.26 13.28 -15.58
C ASP A 507 25.54 12.55 -15.09
N PHE A 508 25.40 11.52 -14.26
CA PHE A 508 26.56 10.80 -13.72
C PHE A 508 27.22 9.95 -14.81
N GLU A 509 28.55 10.04 -14.95
CA GLU A 509 29.31 9.19 -15.88
C GLU A 509 29.19 7.72 -15.45
N ALA A 510 28.68 6.87 -16.33
CA ALA A 510 28.45 5.47 -16.06
C ALA A 510 29.73 4.63 -16.23
N SER A 511 29.80 3.53 -15.48
CA SER A 511 30.74 2.44 -15.72
C SER A 511 30.14 1.37 -16.65
N GLN A 512 31.00 0.52 -17.21
CA GLN A 512 30.59 -0.65 -17.99
C GLN A 512 29.69 -1.57 -17.15
N GLU A 513 30.00 -1.71 -15.86
CA GLU A 513 29.18 -2.46 -14.90
C GLU A 513 27.75 -1.94 -14.82
N ASN A 514 27.54 -0.61 -14.80
CA ASN A 514 26.19 -0.06 -14.73
C ASN A 514 25.29 -0.55 -15.87
N LEU A 515 25.78 -0.52 -17.12
CA LEU A 515 25.00 -1.00 -18.28
C LEU A 515 24.88 -2.53 -18.28
N ALA A 516 25.98 -3.23 -18.07
CA ALA A 516 26.00 -4.70 -18.13
C ALA A 516 25.07 -5.34 -17.10
N ILE A 517 25.14 -4.90 -15.84
CA ILE A 517 24.31 -5.44 -14.76
C ILE A 517 22.85 -5.05 -14.95
N LEU A 518 22.56 -3.82 -15.38
CA LEU A 518 21.19 -3.37 -15.61
C LEU A 518 20.52 -4.16 -16.75
N VAL A 519 21.24 -4.41 -17.85
CA VAL A 519 20.77 -5.24 -18.97
C VAL A 519 20.49 -6.67 -18.50
N ILE A 520 21.43 -7.31 -17.79
CA ILE A 520 21.23 -8.68 -17.29
C ILE A 520 20.01 -8.75 -16.38
N ASN A 521 19.90 -7.85 -15.40
CA ASN A 521 18.79 -7.87 -14.44
C ASN A 521 17.45 -7.61 -15.13
N MET A 522 17.41 -6.72 -16.13
CA MET A 522 16.21 -6.46 -16.91
C MET A 522 15.82 -7.69 -17.76
N ILE A 523 16.76 -8.40 -18.38
CA ILE A 523 16.47 -9.66 -19.09
C ILE A 523 15.91 -10.70 -18.12
N VAL A 524 16.54 -10.90 -16.97
CA VAL A 524 16.08 -11.87 -15.95
C VAL A 524 14.65 -11.58 -15.50
N LYS A 525 14.29 -10.32 -15.29
CA LYS A 525 12.96 -9.93 -14.81
C LYS A 525 11.88 -9.91 -15.89
N VAL A 526 12.22 -9.50 -17.11
CA VAL A 526 11.24 -9.21 -18.17
C VAL A 526 11.16 -10.31 -19.23
N LEU A 527 12.29 -10.96 -19.52
CA LEU A 527 12.44 -11.95 -20.59
C LEU A 527 13.20 -13.18 -20.05
N PRO A 528 12.71 -13.84 -18.99
CA PRO A 528 13.42 -14.94 -18.33
C PRO A 528 13.76 -16.08 -19.28
N ASP A 529 12.90 -16.35 -20.28
CA ASP A 529 13.12 -17.41 -21.28
C ASP A 529 14.31 -17.16 -22.21
N MET A 530 14.73 -15.90 -22.37
CA MET A 530 15.92 -15.56 -23.15
C MET A 530 17.21 -15.60 -22.32
N TYR A 531 17.10 -15.63 -20.98
CA TYR A 531 18.27 -15.70 -20.13
C TYR A 531 18.96 -17.04 -20.32
N SER A 532 20.27 -17.01 -20.55
CA SER A 532 21.11 -18.20 -20.64
C SER A 532 22.47 -17.91 -20.01
N LEU A 533 23.15 -18.94 -19.51
CA LEU A 533 24.50 -18.82 -18.96
C LEU A 533 25.50 -18.27 -19.99
N ASP A 534 25.27 -18.53 -21.27
CA ASP A 534 26.09 -18.05 -22.38
C ASP A 534 25.88 -16.55 -22.65
N LEU A 535 24.61 -16.08 -22.68
CA LEU A 535 24.31 -14.65 -22.71
C LEU A 535 24.87 -13.93 -21.48
N ASP A 536 24.66 -14.49 -20.29
CA ASP A 536 25.16 -13.95 -19.03
C ASP A 536 26.68 -13.82 -19.07
N ALA A 537 27.41 -14.87 -19.48
CA ALA A 537 28.87 -14.84 -19.59
C ALA A 537 29.37 -13.76 -20.57
N ARG A 538 28.70 -13.58 -21.73
CA ARG A 538 29.07 -12.54 -22.70
C ARG A 538 28.90 -11.13 -22.13
N VAL A 539 27.81 -10.87 -21.42
CA VAL A 539 27.49 -9.52 -20.93
C VAL A 539 28.20 -9.24 -19.60
N ARG A 540 28.25 -10.21 -18.68
CA ARG A 540 28.89 -10.09 -17.37
C ARG A 540 30.40 -9.93 -17.46
N ALA A 541 31.02 -10.25 -18.59
CA ALA A 541 32.41 -9.89 -18.87
C ALA A 541 32.67 -8.36 -18.82
N TYR A 542 31.63 -7.54 -18.97
CA TYR A 542 31.69 -6.07 -18.86
C TYR A 542 31.24 -5.56 -17.48
N ALA A 543 31.00 -6.45 -16.50
CA ALA A 543 30.72 -6.07 -15.12
C ALA A 543 32.00 -5.62 -14.38
N VAL A 544 32.62 -4.57 -14.90
CA VAL A 544 33.87 -3.99 -14.43
C VAL A 544 33.69 -2.49 -14.18
N ASP A 545 34.36 -1.98 -13.14
CA ASP A 545 34.39 -0.56 -12.79
C ASP A 545 35.34 0.23 -13.71
N GLU A 546 35.05 0.17 -15.02
CA GLU A 546 35.72 0.94 -16.06
C GLU A 546 34.73 1.91 -16.70
N LYS A 547 35.22 3.06 -17.15
CA LYS A 547 34.40 4.08 -17.84
C LYS A 547 33.64 3.47 -19.03
N LEU A 548 32.34 3.76 -19.11
CA LEU A 548 31.51 3.41 -20.25
C LEU A 548 31.65 4.48 -21.33
N THR A 549 32.26 4.13 -22.47
CA THR A 549 32.25 5.00 -23.66
C THR A 549 31.13 4.60 -24.62
N GLY A 550 30.79 5.45 -25.60
CA GLY A 550 29.76 5.10 -26.60
C GLY A 550 30.11 3.85 -27.41
N GLU A 551 31.40 3.65 -27.70
CA GLU A 551 31.89 2.43 -28.35
C GLU A 551 31.66 1.20 -27.46
N LYS A 552 31.97 1.30 -26.16
CA LYS A 552 31.76 0.20 -25.22
C LYS A 552 30.29 -0.09 -24.93
N ALA A 553 29.44 0.94 -24.88
CA ALA A 553 28.01 0.76 -24.78
C ALA A 553 27.47 -0.04 -25.98
N CYS A 554 27.83 0.35 -27.21
CA CYS A 554 27.42 -0.37 -28.41
C CYS A 554 27.97 -1.80 -28.46
N GLU A 555 29.20 -2.00 -27.98
CA GLU A 555 29.80 -3.33 -27.84
C GLU A 555 28.99 -4.23 -26.90
N ILE A 556 28.60 -3.73 -25.71
CA ILE A 556 27.75 -4.47 -24.77
C ILE A 556 26.41 -4.83 -25.44
N ILE A 557 25.76 -3.89 -26.12
CA ILE A 557 24.50 -4.12 -26.85
C ILE A 557 24.65 -5.23 -27.89
N LEU A 558 25.69 -5.17 -28.74
CA LEU A 558 25.96 -6.18 -29.76
C LEU A 558 26.25 -7.55 -29.15
N LYS A 559 26.98 -7.60 -28.03
CA LYS A 559 27.26 -8.84 -27.28
C LYS A 559 26.00 -9.45 -26.68
N THR A 560 25.09 -8.63 -26.16
CA THR A 560 23.80 -9.12 -25.67
C THR A 560 22.98 -9.74 -26.80
N LEU A 561 22.99 -9.12 -27.98
CA LEU A 561 22.27 -9.57 -29.17
C LEU A 561 22.99 -10.69 -29.95
N ASP A 562 24.19 -11.08 -29.53
CA ASP A 562 25.08 -12.02 -30.23
C ASP A 562 25.35 -11.63 -31.71
N ILE A 563 25.51 -10.33 -31.96
CA ILE A 563 25.81 -9.79 -33.30
C ILE A 563 27.32 -9.59 -33.45
N PRO A 564 27.96 -10.17 -34.49
CA PRO A 564 29.39 -9.99 -34.71
C PRO A 564 29.73 -8.57 -35.19
N TYR A 565 30.87 -8.06 -34.72
CA TYR A 565 31.42 -6.76 -35.07
C TYR A 565 32.95 -6.79 -35.10
N GLU A 566 33.55 -5.80 -35.75
CA GLU A 566 35.00 -5.59 -35.73
C GLU A 566 35.39 -4.76 -34.49
N GLN A 567 36.47 -5.15 -33.80
CA GLN A 567 36.91 -4.45 -32.60
C GLN A 567 37.19 -2.96 -32.89
N GLY A 568 36.57 -2.05 -32.13
CA GLY A 568 36.68 -0.61 -32.34
C GLY A 568 35.71 -0.02 -33.38
N ASN A 569 34.79 -0.83 -33.93
CA ASN A 569 33.75 -0.41 -34.87
C ASN A 569 32.32 -0.75 -34.39
N ALA A 570 32.11 -0.99 -33.09
CA ALA A 570 30.80 -1.33 -32.53
C ALA A 570 29.77 -0.20 -32.73
N PHE A 571 30.17 1.05 -32.47
CA PHE A 571 29.29 2.20 -32.65
C PHE A 571 28.83 2.35 -34.10
N ALA A 572 29.77 2.31 -35.05
CA ALA A 572 29.48 2.42 -36.48
C ALA A 572 28.59 1.27 -36.99
N LYS A 573 28.79 0.05 -36.45
CA LYS A 573 27.95 -1.12 -36.75
C LYS A 573 26.51 -0.90 -36.28
N VAL A 574 26.33 -0.47 -35.04
CA VAL A 574 25.01 -0.18 -34.45
C VAL A 574 24.28 0.91 -35.23
N GLU A 575 24.97 2.00 -35.56
CA GLU A 575 24.41 3.12 -36.33
C GLU A 575 23.98 2.68 -37.73
N LYS A 576 24.86 1.95 -38.45
CA LYS A 576 24.59 1.50 -39.81
C LYS A 576 23.40 0.55 -39.90
N GLU A 577 23.24 -0.34 -38.92
CA GLU A 577 22.19 -1.36 -38.92
C GLU A 577 20.91 -0.93 -38.19
N GLY A 578 20.89 0.29 -37.62
CA GLY A 578 19.75 0.81 -36.87
C GLY A 578 19.39 -0.08 -35.69
N ILE A 579 20.41 -0.58 -34.97
CA ILE A 579 20.23 -1.50 -33.83
C ILE A 579 19.67 -0.75 -32.62
N ILE A 580 20.08 0.50 -32.44
CA ILE A 580 19.65 1.40 -31.35
C ILE A 580 18.90 2.58 -31.96
N SER A 581 17.93 3.12 -31.22
CA SER A 581 17.21 4.33 -31.64
C SER A 581 18.13 5.54 -31.86
N LYS A 582 17.78 6.38 -32.85
CA LYS A 582 18.57 7.56 -33.24
C LYS A 582 18.69 8.57 -32.11
N ASP A 583 17.63 8.78 -31.34
CA ASP A 583 17.59 9.74 -30.24
C ASP A 583 18.68 9.44 -29.18
N ILE A 584 18.97 8.16 -28.95
CA ILE A 584 20.05 7.72 -28.06
C ILE A 584 21.41 7.92 -28.72
N LEU A 585 21.57 7.52 -29.99
CA LEU A 585 22.84 7.65 -30.72
C LEU A 585 23.30 9.10 -30.85
N GLU A 586 22.39 10.06 -30.96
CA GLU A 586 22.71 11.50 -30.97
C GLU A 586 23.26 12.02 -29.63
N ARG A 587 23.11 11.24 -28.54
CA ARG A 587 23.55 11.60 -27.18
C ARG A 587 24.84 10.92 -26.75
N ILE A 588 25.26 9.86 -27.43
CA ILE A 588 26.49 9.14 -27.14
C ILE A 588 27.51 9.33 -28.27
N THR A 589 28.79 9.31 -27.93
CA THR A 589 29.88 9.36 -28.92
C THR A 589 30.90 8.28 -28.62
N PRO A 590 31.60 7.73 -29.62
CA PRO A 590 32.49 6.58 -29.43
C PRO A 590 33.49 6.71 -28.28
N ASP A 591 34.09 7.89 -28.12
CA ASP A 591 35.22 8.14 -27.22
C ASP A 591 34.86 8.85 -25.91
N LYS A 592 33.64 9.38 -25.77
CA LYS A 592 33.23 10.10 -24.55
C LYS A 592 32.48 9.20 -23.59
N ALA A 593 32.45 9.63 -22.33
CA ALA A 593 31.64 9.02 -21.30
C ALA A 593 30.17 8.98 -21.71
N VAL A 594 29.52 7.87 -21.40
CA VAL A 594 28.07 7.72 -21.42
C VAL A 594 27.56 8.00 -20.02
N THR A 595 26.48 8.77 -19.91
CA THR A 595 25.82 9.11 -18.65
C THR A 595 24.68 8.13 -18.34
N LEU A 596 24.24 8.08 -17.08
CA LEU A 596 23.23 7.11 -16.63
C LEU A 596 21.88 7.27 -17.34
N ASP A 597 21.48 8.48 -17.73
CA ASP A 597 20.29 8.70 -18.55
C ASP A 597 20.31 7.89 -19.88
N CYS A 598 21.45 7.85 -20.55
CA CYS A 598 21.69 7.08 -21.74
C CYS A 598 21.71 5.58 -21.43
N VAL A 599 22.30 5.16 -20.30
CA VAL A 599 22.27 3.75 -19.85
C VAL A 599 20.84 3.26 -19.66
N TYR A 600 19.99 4.08 -19.02
CA TYR A 600 18.58 3.75 -18.82
C TYR A 600 17.84 3.60 -20.15
N ALA A 601 18.02 4.57 -21.06
CA ALA A 601 17.41 4.53 -22.38
C ALA A 601 17.90 3.35 -23.24
N LEU A 602 19.21 3.09 -23.25
CA LEU A 602 19.83 1.96 -23.96
C LEU A 602 19.26 0.62 -23.48
N THR A 603 19.11 0.45 -22.17
CA THR A 603 18.58 -0.79 -21.59
C THR A 603 17.14 -1.02 -22.05
N VAL A 604 16.28 0.00 -21.98
CA VAL A 604 14.88 -0.13 -22.37
C VAL A 604 14.72 -0.34 -23.87
N ASP A 605 15.50 0.37 -24.69
CA ASP A 605 15.53 0.23 -26.16
C ASP A 605 15.93 -1.20 -26.57
N LEU A 606 16.98 -1.75 -25.95
CA LEU A 606 17.43 -3.11 -26.17
C LEU A 606 16.35 -4.15 -25.82
N ILE A 607 15.69 -3.99 -24.67
CA ILE A 607 14.67 -4.94 -24.21
C ILE A 607 13.43 -4.90 -25.10
N ASN A 608 13.04 -3.72 -25.56
CA ASN A 608 11.95 -3.60 -26.52
C ASN A 608 12.28 -4.23 -27.88
N ARG A 609 13.56 -4.28 -28.27
CA ARG A 609 14.01 -4.97 -29.48
C ARG A 609 14.03 -6.48 -29.34
N LEU A 610 14.21 -6.99 -28.12
CA LEU A 610 14.23 -8.42 -27.82
C LEU A 610 12.83 -9.02 -27.64
N LYS A 611 11.83 -8.19 -27.28
CA LYS A 611 10.40 -8.53 -27.31
C LYS A 611 9.89 -8.64 -28.74
#